data_AF-A0A9X5EBH0-F1
#
_entry.id   AF-A0A9X5EBH0-F1
#
_cell.length_a   1.000
_cell.length_b   1.000
_cell.length_c   1.000
_cell.angle_alpha   90.00
_cell.angle_beta   90.00
_cell.angle_gamma   90.00
#
_symmetry.space_group_name_H-M   'P 1'
#
loop_
_entity.id
_entity.type
_entity.pdbx_description
1 polymer ?
#
loop_
_entity_poly.entity_id
_entity_poly.type
_entity_poly.pdbx_seq_one_letter_code
_entity_poly.pdbx_strand_id
1 'polypeptide(L)' 'MANEKNRPPQQPGQDIPPKDRRGPTEQPPTDASGDPLDDTGEDNQRK' A
#
# COMPACT_ATOMS: atom_id res chain seq x y z
N MET A 1 -14.73 6.93 26.17
CA MET A 1 -14.62 5.57 25.61
C MET A 1 -15.64 5.45 24.48
N ALA A 2 -15.23 5.10 23.26
CA ALA A 2 -16.14 5.02 22.12
C ALA A 2 -16.91 3.69 22.15
N ASN A 3 -18.24 3.74 22.14
CA ASN A 3 -19.12 2.58 22.20
C ASN A 3 -18.94 1.70 20.95
N GLU A 4 -18.16 0.63 21.09
CA GLU A 4 -17.86 -0.37 20.06
C GLU A 4 -19.12 -1.03 19.47
N LYS A 5 -20.21 -1.03 20.25
CA LYS A 5 -21.53 -1.59 19.91
C LYS A 5 -22.29 -0.81 18.82
N ASN A 6 -21.94 0.45 18.56
CA ASN A 6 -22.61 1.30 17.56
C ASN A 6 -21.71 1.56 16.33
N ARG A 7 -20.59 0.85 16.18
CA ARG A 7 -19.75 1.01 14.99
C ARG A 7 -20.44 0.38 13.78
N PRO A 8 -20.38 1.02 12.60
CA PRO A 8 -20.83 0.39 11.37
C PRO A 8 -20.09 -0.93 11.15
N PRO A 9 -20.72 -1.92 10.49
CA PRO A 9 -20.08 -3.19 10.20
C PRO A 9 -18.84 -2.95 9.33
N GLN A 10 -17.73 -3.60 9.70
CA GLN A 10 -16.49 -3.51 8.91
C GLN A 10 -16.64 -4.37 7.64
N GLN A 11 -16.35 -3.80 6.47
CA GLN A 11 -16.20 -4.53 5.22
C GLN A 11 -14.85 -5.29 5.18
N PRO A 12 -14.76 -6.43 4.48
CA PRO A 12 -13.49 -7.12 4.27
C PRO A 12 -12.43 -6.15 3.74
N GLY A 13 -11.27 -6.12 4.39
CA GLY A 13 -10.16 -5.23 4.02
C GLY A 13 -10.15 -3.85 4.68
N GLN A 14 -11.16 -3.49 5.48
CA GLN A 14 -11.14 -2.20 6.21
C GLN A 14 -10.10 -2.14 7.33
N ASP A 15 -9.76 -3.28 7.93
CA ASP A 15 -8.68 -3.37 8.93
C ASP A 15 -7.29 -3.44 8.31
N ILE A 16 -7.19 -3.63 6.99
CA ILE A 16 -5.91 -3.62 6.27
C ILE A 16 -5.40 -2.18 6.27
N PRO A 17 -4.19 -1.90 6.79
CA PRO A 17 -3.59 -0.58 6.72
C PRO A 17 -3.48 -0.11 5.26
N PRO A 18 -3.66 1.19 4.94
CA PRO A 18 -3.61 1.68 3.56
C PRO A 18 -2.35 1.25 2.78
N LYS A 19 -1.20 1.14 3.45
CA LYS A 19 0.06 0.64 2.87
C LYS A 19 0.02 -0.82 2.37
N ASP A 20 -0.87 -1.62 2.96
CA ASP A 20 -1.06 -3.04 2.72
C ASP A 20 -2.35 -3.28 1.88
N ARG A 21 -3.15 -2.23 1.62
CA ARG A 21 -4.29 -2.24 0.70
C ARG A 21 -3.86 -2.19 -0.76
N ARG A 22 -2.56 -1.99 -1.03
CA ARG A 22 -2.02 -1.90 -2.39
C ARG A 22 -2.35 -3.18 -3.14
N GLY A 23 -3.29 -3.07 -4.07
CA GLY A 23 -3.64 -4.16 -4.97
C GLY A 23 -2.49 -4.46 -5.94
N PRO A 24 -2.47 -5.65 -6.57
CA PRO A 24 -1.44 -6.01 -7.55
C PRO A 24 -1.40 -5.08 -8.78
N THR A 25 -2.39 -4.21 -8.94
CA THR A 25 -2.53 -3.25 -10.02
C THR A 25 -2.11 -1.83 -9.64
N GLU A 26 -1.81 -1.56 -8.37
CA GLU A 26 -1.32 -0.24 -7.95
C GLU A 26 0.15 -0.09 -8.30
N GLN A 27 0.47 0.95 -9.09
CA GLN A 27 1.86 1.26 -9.39
C GLN A 27 2.54 1.83 -8.13
N PRO A 28 3.77 1.39 -7.81
CA PRO A 28 4.54 1.98 -6.73
C PRO A 28 4.81 3.46 -7.03
N PRO A 29 4.99 4.30 -5.99
CA PRO A 29 5.35 5.69 -6.19
C PRO A 29 6.69 5.77 -6.93
N THR A 30 6.83 6.72 -7.86
CA THR A 30 8.05 6.94 -8.64
C THR A 30 8.56 8.37 -8.49
N ASP A 31 9.84 8.58 -8.75
CA ASP A 31 10.44 9.91 -8.77
C ASP A 31 10.16 10.65 -10.10
N ALA A 32 10.84 11.77 -10.32
CA ALA A 32 10.70 12.56 -11.54
C ALA A 32 11.28 11.88 -12.80
N SER A 33 12.21 10.93 -12.66
CA SER A 33 12.69 10.08 -13.77
C SER A 33 11.77 8.89 -14.04
N GLY A 34 10.84 8.58 -13.14
CA GLY A 34 9.98 7.40 -13.23
C GLY A 34 10.59 6.16 -12.58
N ASP A 35 11.66 6.33 -11.81
CA ASP A 35 12.27 5.23 -11.06
C ASP A 35 11.44 4.95 -9.80
N PRO A 36 11.26 3.67 -9.41
CA PRO A 36 10.57 3.32 -8.17
C PRO A 36 11.20 4.05 -6.97
N LEU A 37 10.35 4.69 -6.17
CA LEU A 37 10.73 5.29 -4.89
C LEU A 37 10.87 4.24 -3.78
N ASP A 38 10.50 3.00 -4.06
CA ASP A 38 10.89 1.90 -3.19
C ASP A 38 12.35 1.53 -3.45
N ASP A 39 13.06 1.16 -2.39
CA ASP A 39 14.43 0.66 -2.49
C ASP A 39 14.51 -0.72 -3.20
N THR A 40 13.39 -1.16 -3.80
CA THR A 40 13.30 -2.37 -4.60
C THR A 40 13.57 -2.12 -6.06
N GLY A 41 13.89 -0.87 -6.45
CA GLY A 41 14.48 -0.54 -7.74
C GLY A 41 15.52 -1.60 -8.08
N GLU A 42 15.09 -2.61 -8.86
CA GLU A 42 15.91 -3.72 -9.24
C GLU A 42 16.95 -3.09 -10.14
N ASP A 43 18.10 -2.77 -9.55
CA ASP A 43 19.30 -2.47 -10.29
C ASP A 43 19.58 -3.73 -11.12
N ASN A 44 19.06 -3.73 -12.34
CA ASN A 44 19.28 -4.75 -13.34
C ASN A 44 20.77 -4.83 -13.73
N GLN A 45 21.65 -4.08 -13.06
CA GLN A 45 23.11 -4.19 -13.14
C GLN A 45 23.69 -5.31 -12.27
N ARG A 46 22.92 -6.35 -11.96
CA ARG A 46 23.53 -7.64 -11.57
C ARG A 46 24.32 -8.18 -12.77
N LYS A 47 25.63 -7.92 -12.74
CA LYS A 47 26.65 -8.56 -13.58
C LYS A 47 26.71 -10.06 -13.33
#